data_AF-A0A975P225-F1
#
_entry.id   AF-A0A975P225-F1
#
_cell.length_a   1.000
_cell.length_b   1.000
_cell.length_c   1.000
_cell.angle_alpha   90.00
_cell.angle_beta   90.00
_cell.angle_gamma   90.00
#
_symmetry.space_group_name_H-M   'P 1'
#
loop_
_entity.id
_entity.type
_entity.pdbx_description
1 polymer ?
#
loop_
_entity_poly.entity_id
_entity_poly.type
_entity_poly.pdbx_seq_one_letter_code
_entity_poly.pdbx_strand_id
1 'polypeptide(L)'
;MSDDLPRQDATSRDRSPDERYSLSIEEVADIYEEAGFPRTPRAIQRYCALNKLDCHKAETPTGERYLVAPYSVDRHIKYIKEVSRPSATSRDNSRPDATVRPLENKAEEEPRPTTTSPDQSRQVAATPEGESKYVLSLERENEFLRGEITVKNTQIADLTERARETNHLIAGLQKLLSPLLAAPTRQGGGETQQ
;
A
#
# COMPACT_ATOMS: atom_id res chain seq x y z
N MET A 1 -28.23 -33.20 -49.98
CA MET A 1 -28.05 -33.67 -48.59
C MET A 1 -26.83 -32.95 -48.09
N SER A 2 -27.04 -31.85 -47.37
CA SER A 2 -25.95 -31.05 -46.81
C SER A 2 -25.77 -31.52 -45.39
N ASP A 3 -24.69 -32.25 -45.14
CA ASP A 3 -24.34 -32.71 -43.81
C ASP A 3 -24.02 -31.50 -42.93
N ASP A 4 -24.85 -31.35 -41.90
CA ASP A 4 -24.76 -30.38 -40.82
C ASP A 4 -23.59 -30.81 -39.91
N LEU A 5 -22.43 -30.17 -40.08
CA LEU A 5 -21.27 -30.41 -39.22
C LEU A 5 -21.54 -29.78 -37.85
N PRO A 6 -21.52 -30.56 -36.75
CA PRO A 6 -21.74 -30.01 -35.42
C PRO A 6 -20.63 -29.01 -35.11
N ARG A 7 -21.05 -27.77 -34.80
CA ARG A 7 -20.18 -26.77 -34.18
C ARG A 7 -19.53 -27.41 -32.96
N GLN A 8 -18.20 -27.47 -32.95
CA GLN A 8 -17.44 -27.84 -31.76
C GLN A 8 -17.77 -26.81 -30.68
N ASP A 9 -18.60 -27.22 -29.73
CA ASP A 9 -18.82 -26.51 -28.49
C ASP A 9 -17.46 -26.42 -27.78
N ALA A 10 -16.89 -25.22 -27.73
CA ALA A 10 -15.61 -24.92 -27.10
C ALA A 10 -15.74 -24.90 -25.57
N THR A 11 -16.35 -25.94 -25.00
CA THR A 11 -16.41 -26.10 -23.54
C THR A 11 -15.43 -27.18 -23.12
N SER A 12 -14.41 -26.74 -22.37
CA SER A 12 -13.63 -27.58 -21.47
C SER A 12 -12.75 -28.68 -22.10
N ARG A 13 -11.48 -28.38 -22.41
CA ARG A 13 -10.42 -29.37 -22.06
C ARG A 13 -8.96 -28.95 -21.91
N ASP A 14 -8.50 -27.81 -22.44
CA ASP A 14 -7.07 -27.46 -22.32
C ASP A 14 -6.84 -26.07 -21.72
N ARG A 15 -7.31 -25.88 -20.48
CA ARG A 15 -6.72 -24.82 -19.64
C ARG A 15 -5.30 -25.25 -19.31
N SER A 16 -4.31 -24.44 -19.72
CA SER A 16 -2.88 -24.67 -19.48
C SER A 16 -2.67 -25.12 -18.03
N PRO A 17 -1.79 -26.11 -17.75
CA PRO A 17 -1.52 -26.55 -16.38
C PRO A 17 -1.27 -25.38 -15.41
N ASP A 18 -0.64 -24.32 -15.91
CA ASP A 18 -0.27 -23.14 -15.14
C ASP A 18 -1.48 -22.32 -14.66
N GLU A 19 -2.60 -22.36 -15.39
CA GLU A 19 -3.84 -21.65 -15.08
C GLU A 19 -4.76 -22.43 -14.14
N ARG A 20 -4.35 -23.64 -13.73
CA ARG A 20 -5.09 -24.46 -12.77
C ARG A 20 -4.69 -24.06 -11.36
N TYR A 21 -5.66 -23.63 -10.57
CA TYR A 21 -5.50 -23.33 -9.15
C TYR A 21 -5.25 -24.62 -8.36
N SER A 22 -3.99 -25.02 -8.29
CA SER A 22 -3.54 -26.30 -7.74
C SER A 22 -2.72 -26.14 -6.47
N LEU A 23 -2.05 -25.00 -6.30
CA LEU A 23 -1.13 -24.78 -5.19
C LEU A 23 -1.85 -24.29 -3.94
N SER A 24 -1.58 -24.94 -2.83
CA SER A 24 -1.97 -24.49 -1.50
C SER A 24 -1.05 -23.38 -0.99
N ILE A 25 -1.47 -22.69 0.07
CA ILE A 25 -0.70 -21.60 0.67
C ILE A 25 0.68 -22.07 1.16
N GLU A 26 0.77 -23.28 1.69
CA GLU A 26 2.01 -23.87 2.23
C GLU A 26 3.00 -24.14 1.10
N GLU A 27 2.56 -24.82 0.04
CA GLU A 27 3.38 -25.07 -1.15
C GLU A 27 3.87 -23.77 -1.80
N VAL A 28 3.02 -22.73 -1.83
CA VAL A 28 3.44 -21.41 -2.32
C VAL A 28 4.53 -20.83 -1.44
N ALA A 29 4.42 -20.94 -0.11
CA ALA A 29 5.44 -20.45 0.81
C ALA A 29 6.80 -21.11 0.54
N ASP A 30 6.81 -22.43 0.31
CA ASP A 30 8.03 -23.18 -0.04
C ASP A 30 8.67 -22.67 -1.34
N ILE A 31 7.87 -22.41 -2.39
CA ILE A 31 8.36 -21.83 -3.65
C ILE A 31 9.00 -20.45 -3.44
N TYR A 32 8.45 -19.64 -2.54
CA TYR A 32 9.05 -18.36 -2.17
C TYR A 32 10.38 -18.52 -1.45
N GLU A 33 10.51 -19.52 -0.57
CA GLU A 33 11.77 -19.86 0.11
C GLU A 33 12.83 -20.34 -0.88
N GLU A 34 12.48 -21.24 -1.80
CA GLU A 34 13.34 -21.71 -2.88
C GLU A 34 13.82 -20.57 -3.79
N ALA A 35 12.96 -19.57 -4.03
CA ALA A 35 13.30 -18.40 -4.82
C ALA A 35 14.20 -17.39 -4.07
N GLY A 36 14.51 -17.61 -2.79
CA GLY A 36 15.31 -16.74 -1.93
C GLY A 36 14.54 -15.59 -1.29
N PHE A 37 13.20 -15.62 -1.34
CA PHE A 37 12.33 -14.58 -0.80
C PHE A 37 11.33 -15.18 0.21
N PRO A 38 11.78 -15.65 1.39
CA PRO A 38 10.91 -16.34 2.34
C PRO A 38 9.69 -15.48 2.72
N ARG A 39 8.51 -16.10 2.65
CA ARG A 39 7.22 -15.49 3.01
C ARG A 39 6.44 -16.43 3.90
N THR A 40 5.87 -15.89 4.97
CA THR A 40 5.01 -16.68 5.87
C THR A 40 3.67 -16.99 5.21
N PRO A 41 2.98 -18.09 5.58
CA PRO A 41 1.65 -18.42 5.06
C PRO A 41 0.64 -17.27 5.20
N ARG A 42 0.72 -16.51 6.29
CA ARG A 42 -0.12 -15.31 6.53
C ARG A 42 0.17 -14.19 5.53
N ALA A 43 1.42 -14.04 5.08
CA ALA A 43 1.76 -13.07 4.04
C ALA A 43 1.19 -13.49 2.68
N ILE A 44 1.26 -14.78 2.35
CA ILE A 44 0.67 -15.33 1.12
C ILE A 44 -0.86 -15.16 1.12
N GLN A 45 -1.53 -15.45 2.24
CA GLN A 45 -2.97 -15.16 2.39
C GLN A 45 -3.29 -13.68 2.16
N ARG A 46 -2.46 -12.76 2.70
CA ARG A 46 -2.62 -11.32 2.45
C ARG A 46 -2.42 -10.97 0.97
N TYR A 47 -1.51 -11.63 0.26
CA TYR A 47 -1.32 -11.40 -1.17
C TYR A 47 -2.53 -11.85 -1.98
N CYS A 48 -3.16 -12.96 -1.61
CA CYS A 48 -4.44 -13.38 -2.20
C CYS A 48 -5.55 -12.36 -1.91
N ALA A 49 -5.67 -11.86 -0.66
CA ALA A 49 -6.68 -10.87 -0.31
C ALA A 49 -6.48 -9.50 -1.01
N LEU A 50 -5.24 -9.15 -1.33
CA LEU A 50 -4.87 -7.92 -2.05
C LEU A 50 -4.83 -8.11 -3.57
N ASN A 51 -5.24 -9.26 -4.10
CA ASN A 51 -5.17 -9.61 -5.53
C ASN A 51 -3.76 -9.43 -6.14
N LYS A 52 -2.71 -9.66 -5.35
CA LYS A 52 -1.31 -9.70 -5.84
C LYS A 52 -0.94 -11.05 -6.43
N LEU A 53 -1.63 -12.09 -5.95
CA LEU A 53 -1.58 -13.45 -6.48
C LEU A 53 -2.98 -13.81 -6.97
N ASP A 54 -3.06 -14.59 -8.04
CA ASP A 54 -4.33 -15.08 -8.55
C ASP A 54 -4.70 -16.31 -7.74
N CYS A 55 -5.62 -16.11 -6.80
CA CYS A 55 -6.09 -17.13 -5.87
C CYS A 55 -7.62 -17.21 -5.93
N HIS A 56 -8.16 -18.42 -5.75
CA HIS A 56 -9.58 -18.59 -5.46
C HIS A 56 -9.74 -19.28 -4.10
N LYS A 57 -10.85 -18.97 -3.41
CA LYS A 57 -11.25 -19.68 -2.21
C LYS A 57 -12.01 -20.93 -2.64
N ALA A 58 -11.53 -22.10 -2.20
CA ALA A 58 -12.22 -23.36 -2.37
C ALA A 58 -12.76 -23.82 -1.00
N GLU A 59 -14.02 -24.25 -1.00
CA GLU A 59 -14.61 -24.94 0.13
C GLU A 59 -14.05 -26.35 0.19
N THR A 60 -13.54 -26.72 1.34
CA THR A 60 -13.00 -28.06 1.57
C THR A 60 -13.64 -28.63 2.83
N PRO A 61 -13.62 -29.96 3.05
CA PRO A 61 -14.41 -30.57 4.13
C PRO A 61 -14.04 -30.06 5.53
N THR A 62 -12.85 -29.47 5.68
CA THR A 62 -12.33 -28.94 6.95
C THR A 62 -12.45 -27.41 7.04
N GLY A 63 -12.95 -26.73 6.01
CA GLY A 63 -13.10 -25.27 5.94
C GLY A 63 -12.73 -24.66 4.59
N GLU A 64 -12.67 -23.33 4.52
CA GLU A 64 -12.21 -22.59 3.35
C GLU A 64 -10.68 -22.59 3.28
N ARG A 65 -10.12 -22.90 2.10
CA ARG A 65 -8.69 -22.71 1.82
C ARG A 65 -8.47 -22.04 0.48
N TYR A 66 -7.40 -21.27 0.38
CA TYR A 66 -6.99 -20.64 -0.87
C TYR A 66 -6.23 -21.64 -1.73
N LEU A 67 -6.59 -21.67 -3.00
CA LEU A 67 -5.84 -22.35 -4.05
C LEU A 67 -5.34 -21.30 -5.04
N VAL A 68 -4.04 -21.35 -5.33
CA VAL A 68 -3.30 -20.33 -6.07
C VAL A 68 -2.90 -20.90 -7.44
N ALA A 69 -2.95 -20.05 -8.46
CA ALA A 69 -2.45 -20.41 -9.79
C ALA A 69 -0.91 -20.28 -9.86
N PRO A 70 -0.17 -21.32 -10.27
CA PRO A 70 1.30 -21.32 -10.35
C PRO A 70 1.89 -20.11 -11.08
N TYR A 71 1.31 -19.73 -12.24
CA TYR A 71 1.84 -18.62 -13.04
C TYR A 71 1.91 -17.30 -12.25
N SER A 72 0.98 -17.09 -11.31
CA SER A 72 0.86 -15.84 -10.57
C SER A 72 1.97 -15.71 -9.52
N VAL A 73 2.40 -16.84 -8.96
CA VAL A 73 3.52 -16.95 -8.04
C VAL A 73 4.81 -16.61 -8.79
N ASP A 74 5.03 -17.23 -9.94
CA ASP A 74 6.21 -16.95 -10.77
C ASP A 74 6.28 -15.48 -11.21
N ARG A 75 5.14 -14.92 -11.63
CA ARG A 75 5.04 -13.50 -11.98
C ARG A 75 5.44 -12.61 -10.80
N HIS A 76 4.94 -12.91 -9.61
CA HIS A 76 5.21 -12.09 -8.43
C HIS A 76 6.65 -12.26 -7.94
N ILE A 77 7.23 -13.46 -8.02
CA ILE A 77 8.65 -13.69 -7.73
C ILE A 77 9.54 -12.92 -8.72
N LYS A 78 9.22 -12.94 -10.01
CA LYS A 78 9.94 -12.14 -11.02
C LYS A 78 9.88 -10.65 -10.69
N TYR A 79 8.69 -10.13 -10.36
CA TYR A 79 8.53 -8.75 -9.92
C TYR A 79 9.37 -8.43 -8.67
N ILE A 80 9.35 -9.29 -7.65
CA ILE A 80 10.18 -9.11 -6.45
C ILE A 80 11.66 -9.11 -6.83
N LYS A 81 12.12 -10.02 -7.70
CA LYS A 81 13.52 -10.05 -8.18
C LYS A 81 13.90 -8.75 -8.88
N GLU A 82 13.01 -8.17 -9.69
CA GLU A 82 13.26 -6.90 -10.38
C GLU A 82 13.35 -5.72 -9.41
N VAL A 83 12.45 -5.65 -8.43
CA VAL A 83 12.40 -4.56 -7.44
C VAL A 83 13.48 -4.69 -6.37
N SER A 84 13.85 -5.92 -6.00
CA SER A 84 14.87 -6.21 -4.98
C SER A 84 16.30 -6.25 -5.52
N ARG A 85 16.50 -6.22 -6.85
CA ARG A 85 17.81 -5.93 -7.41
C ARG A 85 18.25 -4.58 -6.85
N PRO A 86 19.37 -4.51 -6.12
CA PRO A 86 19.87 -3.24 -5.64
C PRO A 86 20.24 -2.40 -6.86
N SER A 87 19.40 -1.42 -7.19
CA SER A 87 19.89 -0.20 -7.82
C SER A 87 21.06 0.28 -6.95
N ALA A 88 22.19 0.63 -7.56
CA ALA A 88 23.42 1.05 -6.89
C ALA A 88 23.27 2.29 -5.97
N THR A 89 22.04 2.75 -5.74
CA THR A 89 21.64 3.56 -4.61
C THR A 89 21.39 2.67 -3.38
N SER A 90 22.46 2.08 -2.85
CA SER A 90 22.47 1.46 -1.53
C SER A 90 22.09 2.53 -0.50
N ARG A 91 20.85 2.49 0.00
CA ARG A 91 20.59 2.97 1.36
C ARG A 91 20.66 1.75 2.24
N ASP A 92 21.88 1.47 2.68
CA ASP A 92 22.14 0.83 3.96
C ASP A 92 21.26 1.52 5.01
N ASN A 93 20.17 0.86 5.38
CA ASN A 93 19.44 1.14 6.59
C ASN A 93 19.51 -0.13 7.41
N SER A 94 20.73 -0.44 7.88
CA SER A 94 20.92 -1.03 9.18
C SER A 94 19.93 -0.38 10.14
N ARG A 95 18.89 -1.12 10.49
CA ARG A 95 17.79 -0.72 11.38
C ARG A 95 18.40 -0.45 12.76
N PRO A 96 18.48 0.81 13.25
CA PRO A 96 18.60 0.99 14.67
C PRO A 96 17.25 0.60 15.28
N ASP A 97 17.33 -0.16 16.36
CA ASP A 97 16.21 -0.41 17.23
C ASP A 97 15.59 0.91 17.75
N ALA A 98 14.34 0.83 18.19
CA ALA A 98 13.53 1.85 18.88
C ALA A 98 12.66 2.84 18.05
N THR A 99 11.34 2.58 18.14
CA THR A 99 10.32 3.48 18.72
C THR A 99 9.91 4.79 18.00
N VAL A 100 8.60 4.85 17.69
CA VAL A 100 7.73 6.04 17.56
C VAL A 100 7.75 6.86 16.24
N ARG A 101 6.57 6.85 15.60
CA ARG A 101 5.91 7.80 14.67
C ARG A 101 6.26 9.31 14.87
N PRO A 102 5.76 10.26 14.05
CA PRO A 102 5.24 10.23 12.66
C PRO A 102 5.65 11.46 11.79
N LEU A 103 5.32 11.43 10.48
CA LEU A 103 5.07 12.60 9.57
C LEU A 103 6.32 13.53 9.35
N GLU A 104 6.60 14.17 8.22
CA GLU A 104 5.79 14.84 7.20
C GLU A 104 6.76 15.50 6.19
N ASN A 105 6.28 15.74 4.96
CA ASN A 105 6.62 16.90 4.09
C ASN A 105 8.06 17.04 3.52
N LYS A 106 8.34 17.61 2.34
CA LYS A 106 7.60 18.06 1.14
C LYS A 106 8.68 18.67 0.21
N ALA A 107 8.55 18.44 -1.10
CA ALA A 107 9.02 19.25 -2.24
C ALA A 107 10.52 19.45 -2.54
N GLU A 108 10.74 19.60 -3.86
CA GLU A 108 11.77 20.43 -4.52
C GLU A 108 13.23 19.91 -4.46
N GLU A 109 14.05 19.95 -5.50
CA GLU A 109 13.96 20.39 -6.89
C GLU A 109 15.25 19.85 -7.53
N GLU A 110 15.18 19.26 -8.72
CA GLU A 110 16.37 18.77 -9.44
C GLU A 110 16.90 19.88 -10.35
N PRO A 111 18.17 20.33 -10.24
CA PRO A 111 18.81 21.07 -11.31
C PRO A 111 19.61 20.09 -12.19
N ARG A 112 19.18 20.02 -13.47
CA ARG A 112 19.95 19.59 -14.67
C ARG A 112 21.41 20.09 -14.64
N PRO A 113 22.40 19.43 -15.29
CA PRO A 113 22.45 19.45 -16.77
C PRO A 113 23.19 18.32 -17.53
N THR A 114 22.77 18.15 -18.80
CA THR A 114 23.55 17.83 -20.02
C THR A 114 24.36 16.52 -20.04
N THR A 115 24.23 15.66 -21.05
CA THR A 115 24.88 15.88 -22.36
C THR A 115 24.18 15.22 -23.55
N THR A 116 24.08 16.03 -24.60
CA THR A 116 23.91 15.77 -26.03
C THR A 116 24.48 14.44 -26.56
N SER A 117 23.68 13.73 -27.36
CA SER A 117 24.17 13.11 -28.61
C SER A 117 23.02 12.99 -29.62
N PRO A 118 23.22 13.34 -30.89
CA PRO A 118 22.14 13.52 -31.86
C PRO A 118 21.78 12.23 -32.61
N ASP A 119 20.51 12.22 -33.01
CA ASP A 119 19.99 11.58 -34.22
C ASP A 119 20.07 10.05 -34.32
N GLN A 120 19.05 9.41 -33.74
CA GLN A 120 18.26 8.49 -34.55
C GLN A 120 16.81 8.94 -34.47
N SER A 121 16.30 9.41 -35.60
CA SER A 121 14.87 9.52 -35.88
C SER A 121 14.19 8.18 -35.62
N ARG A 122 13.80 7.94 -34.36
CA ARG A 122 12.99 6.80 -33.95
C ARG A 122 11.60 7.05 -34.50
N GLN A 123 11.20 6.17 -35.40
CA GLN A 123 9.90 6.13 -36.04
C GLN A 123 8.80 6.49 -35.04
N VAL A 124 7.97 7.48 -35.41
CA VAL A 124 6.72 7.81 -34.73
C VAL A 124 5.87 6.54 -34.73
N ALA A 125 5.95 5.79 -33.63
CA ALA A 125 4.97 4.77 -33.32
C ALA A 125 3.67 5.56 -33.11
N ALA A 126 2.71 5.32 -34.00
CA ALA A 126 1.35 5.80 -33.84
C ALA A 126 0.93 5.58 -32.39
N THR A 127 0.57 6.66 -31.70
CA THR A 127 -0.03 6.63 -30.36
C THR A 127 -1.07 5.53 -30.36
N PRO A 128 -0.89 4.43 -29.63
CA PRO A 128 -1.92 3.42 -29.53
C PRO A 128 -3.12 4.14 -28.89
N GLU A 129 -4.29 4.10 -29.53
CA GLU A 129 -5.50 4.80 -29.06
C GLU A 129 -5.88 4.48 -27.60
N GLY A 130 -5.29 3.42 -27.02
CA GLY A 130 -5.36 3.09 -25.60
C GLY A 130 -4.61 4.04 -24.65
N GLU A 131 -3.49 4.65 -25.07
CA GLU A 131 -2.75 5.63 -24.26
C GLU A 131 -3.57 6.90 -24.04
N SER A 132 -4.28 7.38 -25.07
CA SER A 132 -5.15 8.55 -24.97
C SER A 132 -6.31 8.33 -24.00
N LYS A 133 -6.97 7.16 -24.06
CA LYS A 133 -8.05 6.80 -23.11
C LYS A 133 -7.55 6.66 -21.68
N TYR A 134 -6.36 6.10 -21.51
CA TYR A 134 -5.73 5.95 -20.20
C TYR A 134 -5.37 7.30 -19.59
N VAL A 135 -4.76 8.20 -20.37
CA VAL A 135 -4.44 9.57 -19.93
C VAL A 135 -5.70 10.32 -19.53
N LEU A 136 -6.77 10.28 -20.33
CA LEU A 136 -8.05 10.92 -19.96
C LEU A 136 -8.66 10.36 -18.67
N SER A 137 -8.55 9.04 -18.45
CA SER A 137 -9.00 8.42 -17.20
C SER A 137 -8.19 8.90 -16.00
N LEU A 138 -6.86 8.98 -16.14
CA LEU A 138 -5.97 9.47 -15.10
C LEU A 138 -6.17 10.95 -14.81
N GLU A 139 -6.42 11.77 -15.82
CA GLU A 139 -6.70 13.20 -15.66
C GLU A 139 -8.00 13.40 -14.87
N ARG A 140 -9.04 12.64 -15.19
CA ARG A 140 -10.31 12.66 -14.47
C ARG A 140 -10.15 12.21 -13.01
N GLU A 141 -9.39 11.15 -12.77
CA GLU A 141 -9.10 10.68 -11.41
C GLU A 141 -8.28 11.71 -10.62
N ASN A 142 -7.28 12.32 -11.25
CA ASN A 142 -6.48 13.38 -10.63
C ASN A 142 -7.33 14.62 -10.28
N GLU A 143 -8.25 15.02 -11.16
CA GLU A 143 -9.17 16.13 -10.89
C GLU A 143 -10.06 15.83 -9.69
N PHE A 144 -10.64 14.62 -9.64
CA PHE A 144 -11.44 14.16 -8.53
C PHE A 144 -10.65 14.15 -7.21
N LEU A 145 -9.45 13.55 -7.20
CA LEU A 145 -8.58 13.48 -6.03
C LEU A 145 -8.17 14.87 -5.54
N ARG A 146 -7.85 15.80 -6.45
CA ARG A 146 -7.55 17.20 -6.10
C ARG A 146 -8.74 17.91 -5.47
N GLY A 147 -9.95 17.66 -5.98
CA GLY A 147 -11.19 18.14 -5.39
C GLY A 147 -11.39 17.63 -3.96
N GLU A 148 -11.26 16.33 -3.75
CA GLU A 148 -11.33 15.72 -2.42
C GLU A 148 -10.28 16.27 -1.45
N ILE A 149 -9.03 16.43 -1.90
CA ILE A 149 -7.95 17.00 -1.09
C ILE A 149 -8.33 18.41 -0.63
N THR A 150 -8.91 19.22 -1.52
CA THR A 150 -9.34 20.58 -1.19
C THR A 150 -10.41 20.56 -0.10
N VAL A 151 -11.44 19.72 -0.25
CA VAL A 151 -12.51 19.58 0.76
C VAL A 151 -11.95 19.11 2.09
N LYS A 152 -11.10 18.07 2.10
CA LYS A 152 -10.49 17.53 3.31
C LYS A 152 -9.60 18.55 4.00
N ASN A 153 -8.84 19.35 3.25
CA ASN A 153 -8.01 20.43 3.80
C ASN A 153 -8.86 21.50 4.50
N THR A 154 -10.00 21.89 3.90
CA THR A 154 -10.95 22.81 4.56
C THR A 154 -11.48 22.22 5.85
N GLN A 155 -11.91 20.96 5.84
CA GLN A 155 -12.40 20.28 7.04
C GLN A 155 -11.32 20.20 8.14
N ILE A 156 -10.07 19.94 7.78
CA ILE A 156 -8.94 19.92 8.73
C ILE A 156 -8.72 21.30 9.33
N ALA A 157 -8.79 22.37 8.52
CA ALA A 157 -8.64 23.74 9.00
C ALA A 157 -9.72 24.07 10.04
N ASP A 158 -11.00 23.79 9.73
CA ASP A 158 -12.13 24.04 10.63
C ASP A 158 -12.02 23.25 11.94
N LEU A 159 -11.66 21.96 11.86
CA LEU A 159 -11.47 21.12 13.04
C LEU A 159 -10.30 21.61 13.90
N THR A 160 -9.23 22.10 13.28
CA THR A 160 -8.07 22.64 13.98
C THR A 160 -8.42 23.95 14.69
N GLU A 161 -9.21 24.81 14.07
CA GLU A 161 -9.70 26.06 14.69
C GLU A 161 -10.57 25.76 15.91
N ARG A 162 -11.57 24.89 15.77
CA ARG A 162 -12.42 24.47 16.89
C ARG A 162 -11.61 23.85 18.04
N ALA A 163 -10.59 23.07 17.72
CA ALA A 163 -9.70 22.50 18.73
C ALA A 163 -8.91 23.60 19.48
N ARG A 164 -8.43 24.64 18.78
CA ARG A 164 -7.78 25.79 19.41
C ARG A 164 -8.73 26.55 20.34
N GLU A 165 -9.96 26.82 19.89
CA GLU A 165 -10.99 27.47 20.70
C GLU A 165 -11.30 26.67 21.96
N THR A 166 -11.49 25.35 21.81
CA THR A 166 -11.77 24.44 22.92
C THR A 166 -10.62 24.43 23.92
N ASN A 167 -9.37 24.38 23.44
CA ASN A 167 -8.19 24.45 24.31
C ASN A 167 -8.12 25.79 25.06
N HIS A 168 -8.47 26.90 24.41
CA HIS A 168 -8.51 28.21 25.05
C HIS A 168 -9.58 28.26 26.16
N LEU A 169 -10.78 27.73 25.91
CA LEU A 169 -11.86 27.65 26.89
C LEU A 169 -11.49 26.75 28.06
N ILE A 170 -10.92 25.57 27.80
CA ILE A 170 -10.45 24.65 28.84
C ILE A 170 -9.38 25.30 29.70
N ALA A 171 -8.40 25.97 29.09
CA ALA A 171 -7.36 26.68 29.83
C ALA A 171 -7.94 27.81 30.70
N GLY A 172 -8.90 28.56 30.17
CA GLY A 172 -9.64 29.59 30.92
C GLY A 172 -10.38 29.00 32.12
N LEU A 173 -11.11 27.89 31.92
CA LEU A 173 -11.84 27.19 32.96
C LEU A 173 -10.89 26.61 34.03
N GLN A 174 -9.78 25.99 33.62
CA GLN A 174 -8.75 25.50 34.54
C GLN A 174 -8.17 26.64 35.37
N LYS A 175 -7.91 27.81 34.78
CA LYS A 175 -7.42 29.00 35.51
C LYS A 175 -8.40 29.49 36.58
N LEU A 176 -9.71 29.42 36.31
CA LEU A 176 -10.75 29.79 37.28
C LEU A 176 -10.90 28.76 38.40
N LEU A 177 -10.76 27.47 38.10
CA LEU A 177 -10.93 26.39 39.08
C LEU A 177 -9.66 26.10 39.89
N SER A 178 -8.47 26.40 39.36
CA SER A 178 -7.18 26.11 40.02
C SER A 178 -7.08 26.66 41.46
N PRO A 179 -7.49 27.91 41.75
CA PRO A 179 -7.45 28.44 43.12
C PRO A 179 -8.44 27.77 44.08
N LEU A 180 -9.56 27.25 43.56
CA LEU A 180 -10.59 26.58 44.37
C LEU A 180 -10.23 25.12 44.69
N LEU A 181 -9.47 24.48 43.80
CA LEU A 181 -8.99 23.10 43.96
C LEU A 181 -7.64 23.04 44.69
N ALA A 182 -6.85 24.12 44.68
CA ALA A 182 -5.66 24.28 45.49
C ALA A 182 -6.03 24.60 46.95
N ALA A 183 -6.59 23.64 47.68
CA ALA A 183 -6.68 23.73 49.14
C ALA A 183 -5.25 23.88 49.73
N PRO A 184 -5.07 24.62 50.84
CA PRO A 184 -3.75 24.83 51.42
C PRO A 184 -3.17 23.49 51.86
N THR A 185 -2.01 23.13 51.30
CA THR A 185 -1.18 22.06 51.85
C THR A 185 -0.91 22.40 53.31
N ARG A 186 -1.40 21.55 54.23
CA ARG A 186 -1.08 21.62 55.65
C ARG A 186 0.44 21.73 55.80
N GLN A 187 0.94 22.91 56.18
CA GLN A 187 2.18 23.05 56.92
C GLN A 187 1.99 22.28 58.23
N GLY A 188 2.52 21.07 58.27
CA GLY A 188 2.48 20.24 59.46
C GLY A 188 3.52 19.14 59.34
N GLY A 189 4.69 19.37 59.93
CA GLY A 189 5.57 18.28 60.34
C GLY A 189 7.06 18.50 60.14
N GLY A 190 7.71 19.08 61.15
CA GLY A 190 8.95 18.53 61.71
C GLY A 190 10.27 19.24 61.40
N GLU A 191 10.88 19.80 62.45
CA GLU A 191 12.32 19.82 62.80
C GLU A 191 12.36 20.40 64.23
N THR A 192 12.21 19.60 65.30
CA THR A 192 13.19 18.73 65.99
C THR A 192 14.47 19.46 66.47
N GLN A 193 14.47 19.75 67.78
CA GLN A 193 15.57 19.83 68.75
C GLN A 193 16.85 20.63 68.42
N GLN A 194 17.09 21.67 69.24
CA GLN A 194 18.33 21.81 70.03
C GLN A 194 17.98 22.18 71.46
#